data_AF-A0A948RDN8-F1
#
_entry.id   AF-A0A948RDN8-F1
#
_cell.length_a   1.000
_cell.length_b   1.000
_cell.length_c   1.000
_cell.angle_alpha   90.00
_cell.angle_beta   90.00
_cell.angle_gamma   90.00
#
_symmetry.space_group_name_H-M   'P 1'
#
loop_
_entity.id
_entity.type
_entity.pdbx_description
1 polymer ?
#
loop_
_entity_poly.entity_id
_entity_poly.type
_entity_poly.pdbx_seq_one_letter_code
_entity_poly.pdbx_strand_id
1 'polypeptide(L)'
;MPIALILILVLLACGLPTATSLTPDQNAIYTAAAQTIAAQAGTPPPQITEAPSIEPTLGQAATQPPIPTNTLGQAATQPPIPTNTLVPSPTTVCDKTQFVSETVPDGTVFAPGATFTKTWRVRNVGACTWTAAYAIVFYHGDHLGAPDAIPFPGNVAPGQEVDLSINMQAPITPGAYESYWKFRNASGVIFVVNPYSARITVVAPTATTVAPTPTTPGLVVAYNFIDQAPSAEWIAGGASSAECPGTAKVLTFGGPSNDPCGFAMFREGSKVEGGIVILFKILEMHPKWVDDGVISGLFPVYTVQSGDHFRTQLGFLLKADGTCGVGNVVFQLNYKVGGTLHPLSSWSESCDGTLRSVDVDLSGIVGQSVQFAFAVMANGSSAQDWAVWIAPRVEH
;
A
#
# COMPACT_ATOMS: atom_id res chain seq x y z
N MET A 1 54.98 -62.89 31.75
CA MET A 1 54.68 -63.04 30.31
C MET A 1 53.18 -63.24 30.14
N PRO A 2 52.56 -62.64 29.11
CA PRO A 2 51.46 -61.67 29.30
C PRO A 2 50.17 -62.07 28.54
N ILE A 3 49.27 -61.08 28.34
CA ILE A 3 48.10 -61.00 27.42
C ILE A 3 46.76 -61.23 28.16
N ALA A 4 46.01 -60.23 28.65
CA ALA A 4 45.47 -59.01 28.03
C ALA A 4 44.48 -59.29 26.87
N LEU A 5 43.18 -59.28 27.16
CA LEU A 5 42.13 -59.08 26.15
C LEU A 5 41.14 -58.03 26.65
N ILE A 6 41.41 -56.79 26.26
CA ILE A 6 40.55 -55.61 26.43
C ILE A 6 39.62 -55.59 25.21
N LEU A 7 38.31 -55.70 25.44
CA LEU A 7 37.29 -55.48 24.43
C LEU A 7 37.05 -53.96 24.31
N ILE A 8 37.62 -53.35 23.27
CA ILE A 8 37.48 -51.93 22.94
C ILE A 8 36.11 -51.69 22.30
N LEU A 9 35.19 -51.07 23.05
CA LEU A 9 33.97 -50.47 22.52
C LEU A 9 34.32 -49.05 22.04
N VAL A 10 34.44 -48.87 20.73
CA VAL A 10 34.69 -47.55 20.10
C VAL A 10 33.41 -46.72 20.19
N LEU A 11 33.37 -45.79 21.15
CA LEU A 11 32.39 -44.71 21.20
C LEU A 11 32.76 -43.65 20.15
N LEU A 12 32.08 -43.70 19.00
CA LEU A 12 31.96 -42.58 18.07
C LEU A 12 31.05 -41.52 18.70
N ALA A 13 31.65 -40.56 19.40
CA ALA A 13 30.98 -39.33 19.81
C ALA A 13 31.83 -38.14 19.38
N CYS A 14 31.60 -37.63 18.18
CA CYS A 14 31.96 -36.26 17.83
C CYS A 14 31.19 -35.82 16.58
N GLY A 15 30.46 -34.70 16.67
CA GLY A 15 29.85 -34.06 15.51
C GLY A 15 28.46 -33.41 15.69
N LEU A 16 27.95 -33.24 16.91
CA LEU A 16 26.75 -32.40 17.11
C LEU A 16 27.18 -30.92 17.14
N PRO A 17 26.58 -30.03 16.34
CA PRO A 17 26.82 -28.60 16.46
C PRO A 17 26.41 -28.17 17.86
N THR A 18 27.36 -27.61 18.61
CA THR A 18 27.11 -26.99 19.90
C THR A 18 26.04 -25.92 19.70
N ALA A 19 24.88 -26.09 20.34
CA ALA A 19 23.90 -25.03 20.44
C ALA A 19 24.60 -23.82 21.09
N THR A 20 24.76 -22.75 20.33
CA THR A 20 25.26 -21.48 20.83
C THR A 20 24.30 -21.00 21.92
N SER A 21 24.68 -21.17 23.18
CA SER A 21 23.95 -20.63 24.31
C SER A 21 24.01 -19.11 24.24
N LEU A 22 22.84 -18.47 24.30
CA LEU A 22 22.69 -17.02 24.28
C LEU A 22 23.48 -16.38 25.42
N THR A 23 24.05 -15.21 25.18
CA THR A 23 24.77 -14.47 26.22
C THR A 23 23.77 -13.91 27.25
N PRO A 24 24.19 -13.65 28.51
CA PRO A 24 23.31 -13.06 29.54
C PRO A 24 22.59 -11.79 29.08
N ASP A 25 23.23 -11.00 28.22
CA ASP A 25 22.70 -9.78 27.61
C ASP A 25 21.48 -10.03 26.73
N GLN A 26 21.46 -11.15 26.00
CA GLN A 26 20.34 -11.51 25.14
C GLN A 26 19.12 -11.92 25.98
N ASN A 27 19.31 -12.59 27.11
CA ASN A 27 18.23 -12.95 28.06
C ASN A 27 17.60 -11.73 28.76
N ALA A 28 18.36 -10.65 28.98
CA ALA A 28 17.85 -9.42 29.59
C ALA A 28 16.85 -8.68 28.68
N ILE A 29 17.10 -8.69 27.36
CA ILE A 29 16.22 -8.09 26.36
C ILE A 29 14.84 -8.78 26.36
N TYR A 30 14.81 -10.11 26.47
CA TYR A 30 13.55 -10.87 26.58
C TYR A 30 12.80 -10.64 27.89
N THR A 31 13.52 -10.50 28.99
CA THR A 31 12.89 -10.36 30.32
C THR A 31 12.25 -8.99 30.49
N ALA A 32 12.87 -7.93 29.98
CA ALA A 32 12.31 -6.57 30.03
C ALA A 32 11.07 -6.42 29.14
N ALA A 33 11.05 -7.08 27.97
CA ALA A 33 9.89 -7.14 27.08
C ALA A 33 8.70 -7.86 27.78
N ALA A 34 8.93 -9.05 28.35
CA ALA A 34 7.88 -9.85 29.00
C ALA A 34 7.26 -9.20 30.26
N GLN A 35 8.01 -8.36 31.00
CA GLN A 35 7.50 -7.72 32.22
C GLN A 35 6.43 -6.65 31.96
N THR A 36 6.35 -6.11 30.74
CA THR A 36 5.42 -5.01 30.41
C THR A 36 3.98 -5.51 30.20
N ILE A 37 3.79 -6.73 29.68
CA ILE A 37 2.45 -7.32 29.44
C ILE A 37 1.69 -7.59 30.76
N ALA A 38 2.41 -7.93 31.84
CA ALA A 38 1.79 -8.18 33.14
C ALA A 38 1.17 -6.92 33.80
N ALA A 39 1.50 -5.71 33.34
CA ALA A 39 1.08 -4.46 33.97
C ALA A 39 -0.24 -3.87 33.43
N GLN A 40 -0.79 -4.34 32.30
CA GLN A 40 -1.91 -3.67 31.59
C GLN A 40 -3.24 -4.45 31.49
N ALA A 41 -3.38 -5.61 32.12
CA ALA A 41 -4.61 -6.43 32.05
C ALA A 41 -5.81 -5.92 32.89
N GLY A 42 -6.02 -4.59 32.96
CA GLY A 42 -7.08 -3.96 33.76
C GLY A 42 -8.13 -3.23 32.91
N THR A 43 -9.33 -3.82 32.84
CA THR A 43 -10.67 -3.27 32.48
C THR A 43 -11.19 -3.40 31.02
N PRO A 44 -12.43 -3.92 30.81
CA PRO A 44 -13.09 -3.99 29.50
C PRO A 44 -13.97 -2.75 29.18
N PRO A 45 -14.20 -2.40 27.89
CA PRO A 45 -15.01 -1.25 27.48
C PRO A 45 -16.52 -1.56 27.36
N PRO A 46 -17.41 -0.54 27.47
CA PRO A 46 -18.87 -0.70 27.35
C PRO A 46 -19.40 -0.55 25.91
N GLN A 47 -20.50 -1.25 25.64
CA GLN A 47 -21.23 -1.40 24.38
C GLN A 47 -22.19 -0.21 24.09
N ILE A 48 -22.35 0.19 22.82
CA ILE A 48 -23.31 1.21 22.35
C ILE A 48 -24.38 0.63 21.41
N THR A 49 -25.57 1.25 21.44
CA THR A 49 -26.86 0.82 20.84
C THR A 49 -27.28 1.77 19.71
N GLU A 50 -27.83 1.25 18.60
CA GLU A 50 -28.32 2.01 17.43
C GLU A 50 -29.77 2.56 17.56
N ALA A 51 -30.13 3.55 16.72
CA ALA A 51 -31.50 4.04 16.51
C ALA A 51 -31.82 4.30 15.00
N PRO A 52 -33.10 4.27 14.55
CA PRO A 52 -33.48 3.99 13.16
C PRO A 52 -33.97 5.18 12.29
N SER A 53 -34.11 4.87 10.99
CA SER A 53 -34.45 5.67 9.79
C SER A 53 -35.95 5.93 9.57
N ILE A 54 -36.31 7.03 8.87
CA ILE A 54 -37.64 7.27 8.26
C ILE A 54 -37.51 7.92 6.87
N GLU A 55 -38.32 7.43 5.92
CA GLU A 55 -38.52 7.86 4.52
C GLU A 55 -39.96 8.38 4.31
N PRO A 56 -40.25 9.23 3.30
CA PRO A 56 -41.58 9.18 2.67
C PRO A 56 -41.66 9.40 1.14
N THR A 57 -42.24 8.39 0.47
CA THR A 57 -43.38 8.28 -0.49
C THR A 57 -43.78 9.37 -1.53
N LEU A 58 -44.05 8.85 -2.76
CA LEU A 58 -44.58 9.47 -4.01
C LEU A 58 -46.00 10.09 -3.96
N GLY A 59 -46.28 11.01 -4.91
CA GLY A 59 -47.62 11.45 -5.32
C GLY A 59 -47.82 11.48 -6.85
N GLN A 60 -48.99 11.00 -7.31
CA GLN A 60 -49.39 10.80 -8.72
C GLN A 60 -50.27 11.93 -9.30
N ALA A 61 -50.27 11.91 -10.65
CA ALA A 61 -51.03 12.59 -11.72
C ALA A 61 -52.48 13.08 -11.53
N ALA A 62 -52.86 14.03 -12.41
CA ALA A 62 -54.24 14.22 -12.89
C ALA A 62 -54.29 14.73 -14.35
N THR A 63 -55.31 14.26 -15.08
CA THR A 63 -55.58 14.35 -16.52
C THR A 63 -56.75 15.31 -16.81
N GLN A 64 -56.85 15.92 -18.00
CA GLN A 64 -58.15 16.40 -18.55
C GLN A 64 -58.25 16.37 -20.10
N PRO A 65 -59.46 16.21 -20.68
CA PRO A 65 -59.74 15.99 -22.11
C PRO A 65 -60.48 17.21 -22.79
N PRO A 66 -61.21 17.13 -23.95
CA PRO A 66 -60.76 17.79 -25.19
C PRO A 66 -61.78 18.75 -25.93
N ILE A 67 -61.26 19.52 -26.93
CA ILE A 67 -61.84 19.97 -28.24
C ILE A 67 -63.03 20.99 -28.26
N PRO A 68 -63.03 22.03 -29.14
CA PRO A 68 -63.73 21.99 -30.44
C PRO A 68 -62.96 22.54 -31.66
N THR A 69 -63.38 21.99 -32.81
CA THR A 69 -62.99 22.25 -34.21
C THR A 69 -63.71 23.45 -34.83
N ASN A 70 -63.05 24.20 -35.73
CA ASN A 70 -63.65 24.96 -36.84
C ASN A 70 -62.56 25.19 -37.93
N THR A 71 -62.70 24.75 -39.18
CA THR A 71 -63.55 25.17 -40.31
C THR A 71 -62.76 26.05 -41.31
N LEU A 72 -62.77 25.60 -42.58
CA LEU A 72 -61.98 26.02 -43.74
C LEU A 72 -62.16 27.47 -44.21
N GLY A 73 -61.07 28.08 -44.70
CA GLY A 73 -61.07 29.36 -45.41
C GLY A 73 -59.88 29.50 -46.38
N GLN A 74 -60.17 29.25 -47.66
CA GLN A 74 -59.57 29.72 -48.92
C GLN A 74 -58.05 29.97 -49.07
N ALA A 75 -57.51 29.33 -50.10
CA ALA A 75 -56.16 29.43 -50.62
C ALA A 75 -55.88 30.79 -51.30
N ALA A 76 -54.74 31.38 -50.97
CA ALA A 76 -54.08 32.42 -51.76
C ALA A 76 -52.80 31.83 -52.36
N THR A 77 -52.68 31.92 -53.68
CA THR A 77 -51.56 31.38 -54.46
C THR A 77 -50.31 32.25 -54.25
N GLN A 78 -49.29 31.72 -53.56
CA GLN A 78 -47.97 32.34 -53.45
C GLN A 78 -47.13 32.04 -54.71
N PRO A 79 -46.20 32.94 -55.11
CA PRO A 79 -45.22 32.70 -56.17
C PRO A 79 -44.33 31.49 -55.84
N PRO A 80 -43.72 30.80 -56.83
CA PRO A 80 -42.82 29.69 -56.55
C PRO A 80 -41.65 30.17 -55.70
N ILE A 81 -41.60 29.68 -54.46
CA ILE A 81 -40.43 29.77 -53.59
C ILE A 81 -39.28 29.11 -54.36
N PRO A 82 -38.06 29.69 -54.41
CA PRO A 82 -36.92 29.02 -55.01
C PRO A 82 -36.80 27.63 -54.39
N THR A 83 -36.92 26.60 -55.22
CA THR A 83 -36.66 25.22 -54.83
C THR A 83 -35.25 25.20 -54.25
N ASN A 84 -35.14 25.05 -52.94
CA ASN A 84 -33.88 24.68 -52.32
C ASN A 84 -33.41 23.44 -53.05
N THR A 85 -32.38 23.61 -53.88
CA THR A 85 -31.56 22.49 -54.32
C THR A 85 -31.19 21.78 -53.04
N LEU A 86 -31.65 20.53 -52.87
CA LEU A 86 -31.24 19.71 -51.73
C LEU A 86 -29.72 19.67 -51.79
N VAL A 87 -29.08 20.51 -50.96
CA VAL A 87 -27.69 20.35 -50.61
C VAL A 87 -27.62 18.91 -50.10
N PRO A 88 -26.79 18.02 -50.68
CA PRO A 88 -26.70 16.67 -50.18
C PRO A 88 -26.45 16.76 -48.68
N SER A 89 -27.44 16.30 -47.90
CA SER A 89 -27.31 16.20 -46.45
C SER A 89 -26.03 15.38 -46.21
N PRO A 90 -25.10 15.83 -45.34
CA PRO A 90 -23.88 15.09 -45.13
C PRO A 90 -24.28 13.67 -44.76
N THR A 91 -23.80 12.67 -45.51
CA THR A 91 -24.07 11.27 -45.24
C THR A 91 -23.67 11.01 -43.78
N THR A 92 -24.65 10.93 -42.88
CA THR A 92 -24.36 10.86 -41.45
C THR A 92 -23.66 9.55 -41.19
N VAL A 93 -22.37 9.62 -40.84
CA VAL A 93 -21.56 8.45 -40.53
C VAL A 93 -22.19 7.74 -39.33
N CYS A 94 -22.41 6.44 -39.46
CA CYS A 94 -23.05 5.60 -38.44
C CYS A 94 -22.29 5.68 -37.11
N ASP A 95 -21.01 5.34 -37.10
CA ASP A 95 -20.18 5.37 -35.90
C ASP A 95 -19.21 6.56 -35.94
N LYS A 96 -19.36 7.52 -35.03
CA LYS A 96 -18.48 8.70 -34.98
C LYS A 96 -18.35 9.23 -33.55
N THR A 97 -17.12 9.28 -33.05
CA THR A 97 -16.82 9.80 -31.70
C THR A 97 -16.40 11.26 -31.73
N GLN A 98 -16.68 11.97 -30.64
CA GLN A 98 -16.10 13.27 -30.33
C GLN A 98 -15.49 13.23 -28.92
N PHE A 99 -14.24 13.62 -28.80
CA PHE A 99 -13.59 13.79 -27.50
C PHE A 99 -14.22 14.97 -26.73
N VAL A 100 -14.47 14.77 -25.44
CA VAL A 100 -15.01 15.80 -24.54
C VAL A 100 -13.96 16.19 -23.50
N SER A 101 -13.44 15.22 -22.74
CA SER A 101 -12.45 15.46 -21.68
C SER A 101 -11.71 14.19 -21.28
N GLU A 102 -10.66 14.32 -20.47
CA GLU A 102 -9.92 13.20 -19.88
C GLU A 102 -9.43 13.49 -18.46
N THR A 103 -9.11 12.43 -17.69
CA THR A 103 -8.64 12.55 -16.29
C THR A 103 -7.14 12.73 -16.14
N VAL A 104 -6.34 12.13 -17.03
CA VAL A 104 -4.87 12.17 -16.98
C VAL A 104 -4.38 12.92 -18.20
N PRO A 105 -4.04 14.23 -18.09
CA PRO A 105 -3.53 15.01 -19.21
C PRO A 105 -2.23 14.42 -19.78
N ASP A 106 -1.98 14.67 -21.05
CA ASP A 106 -0.72 14.28 -21.69
C ASP A 106 0.49 14.90 -20.95
N GLY A 107 1.52 14.09 -20.73
CA GLY A 107 2.74 14.48 -20.02
C GLY A 107 2.65 14.40 -18.50
N THR A 108 1.53 13.87 -17.95
CA THR A 108 1.41 13.64 -16.51
C THR A 108 2.56 12.79 -15.99
N VAL A 109 3.18 13.26 -14.91
CA VAL A 109 4.33 12.60 -14.29
C VAL A 109 3.86 11.59 -13.26
N PHE A 110 4.37 10.37 -13.35
CA PHE A 110 4.13 9.31 -12.38
C PHE A 110 5.46 8.80 -11.80
N ALA A 111 5.38 8.35 -10.55
CA ALA A 111 6.47 7.57 -9.97
C ALA A 111 6.53 6.17 -10.62
N PRO A 112 7.70 5.53 -10.65
CA PRO A 112 7.83 4.14 -11.11
C PRO A 112 6.83 3.21 -10.43
N GLY A 113 6.10 2.41 -11.20
CA GLY A 113 5.14 1.42 -10.67
C GLY A 113 3.79 1.98 -10.22
N ALA A 114 3.58 3.30 -10.27
CA ALA A 114 2.33 3.93 -9.84
C ALA A 114 1.14 3.47 -10.69
N THR A 115 0.03 3.12 -10.04
CA THR A 115 -1.24 2.82 -10.71
C THR A 115 -2.05 4.09 -10.90
N PHE A 116 -2.70 4.24 -12.05
CA PHE A 116 -3.58 5.36 -12.35
C PHE A 116 -4.75 4.93 -13.23
N THR A 117 -5.84 5.71 -13.21
CA THR A 117 -7.01 5.47 -14.05
C THR A 117 -7.11 6.55 -15.12
N LYS A 118 -6.89 6.17 -16.37
CA LYS A 118 -7.14 7.02 -17.54
C LYS A 118 -8.60 6.89 -17.93
N THR A 119 -9.33 7.99 -17.88
CA THR A 119 -10.72 8.06 -18.33
C THR A 119 -10.81 9.04 -19.49
N TRP A 120 -11.44 8.63 -20.58
CA TRP A 120 -11.89 9.55 -21.62
C TRP A 120 -13.41 9.68 -21.57
N ARG A 121 -13.88 10.91 -21.53
CA ARG A 121 -15.28 11.24 -21.81
C ARG A 121 -15.42 11.48 -23.30
N VAL A 122 -16.32 10.74 -23.93
CA VAL A 122 -16.60 10.85 -25.36
C VAL A 122 -18.08 11.01 -25.62
N ARG A 123 -18.43 11.80 -26.64
CA ARG A 123 -19.79 11.98 -27.13
C ARG A 123 -20.01 11.18 -28.41
N ASN A 124 -21.16 10.52 -28.52
CA ASN A 124 -21.64 9.93 -29.76
C ASN A 124 -22.16 11.02 -30.70
N VAL A 125 -21.44 11.28 -31.79
CA VAL A 125 -21.84 12.24 -32.83
C VAL A 125 -22.14 11.54 -34.16
N GLY A 126 -22.34 10.22 -34.12
CA GLY A 126 -22.79 9.40 -35.24
C GLY A 126 -24.31 9.21 -35.26
N ALA A 127 -24.79 8.41 -36.21
CA ALA A 127 -26.21 8.05 -36.34
C ALA A 127 -26.59 6.78 -35.55
N CYS A 128 -25.63 5.94 -35.20
CA CYS A 128 -25.85 4.62 -34.60
C CYS A 128 -25.68 4.65 -33.08
N THR A 129 -26.57 3.96 -32.36
CA THR A 129 -26.42 3.74 -30.92
C THR A 129 -25.30 2.74 -30.66
N TRP A 130 -24.31 3.14 -29.86
CA TRP A 130 -23.29 2.22 -29.38
C TRP A 130 -23.86 1.36 -28.26
N THR A 131 -23.46 0.09 -28.21
CA THR A 131 -23.92 -0.88 -27.20
C THR A 131 -22.72 -1.49 -26.49
N ALA A 132 -22.95 -2.36 -25.50
CA ALA A 132 -21.87 -3.10 -24.84
C ALA A 132 -21.05 -4.02 -25.77
N ALA A 133 -21.50 -4.25 -27.01
CA ALA A 133 -20.72 -4.96 -28.04
C ALA A 133 -19.62 -4.08 -28.69
N TYR A 134 -19.65 -2.77 -28.43
CA TYR A 134 -18.61 -1.83 -28.82
C TYR A 134 -17.51 -1.84 -27.76
N ALA A 135 -16.29 -1.49 -28.16
CA ALA A 135 -15.16 -1.41 -27.23
C ALA A 135 -14.19 -0.30 -27.61
N ILE A 136 -13.48 0.22 -26.61
CA ILE A 136 -12.18 0.85 -26.82
C ILE A 136 -11.11 -0.25 -26.74
N VAL A 137 -10.23 -0.32 -27.74
CA VAL A 137 -9.25 -1.40 -27.89
C VAL A 137 -7.85 -0.84 -27.99
N PHE A 138 -6.91 -1.58 -27.40
CA PHE A 138 -5.49 -1.27 -27.53
C PHE A 138 -5.09 -1.37 -29.01
N TYR A 139 -4.37 -0.36 -29.50
CA TYR A 139 -3.95 -0.28 -30.89
C TYR A 139 -2.44 -0.49 -31.04
N HIS A 140 -1.62 0.30 -30.33
CA HIS A 140 -0.17 0.14 -30.26
C HIS A 140 0.43 0.99 -29.14
N GLY A 141 1.77 0.93 -29.01
CA GLY A 141 2.53 1.67 -28.00
C GLY A 141 2.75 0.85 -26.75
N ASP A 142 2.82 1.52 -25.61
CA ASP A 142 3.02 0.91 -24.31
C ASP A 142 1.70 0.41 -23.74
N HIS A 143 1.69 -0.86 -23.31
CA HIS A 143 0.46 -1.52 -22.85
C HIS A 143 0.03 -1.06 -21.45
N LEU A 144 1.00 -0.62 -20.63
CA LEU A 144 0.79 -0.06 -19.28
C LEU A 144 -0.10 -0.95 -18.38
N GLY A 145 -0.05 -2.27 -18.57
CA GLY A 145 -0.83 -3.23 -17.78
C GLY A 145 -2.35 -3.19 -18.02
N ALA A 146 -2.80 -2.54 -19.09
CA ALA A 146 -4.22 -2.42 -19.43
C ALA A 146 -4.78 -3.70 -20.08
N PRO A 147 -6.09 -3.99 -20.01
CA PRO A 147 -6.70 -5.04 -20.82
C PRO A 147 -6.73 -4.66 -22.32
N ASP A 148 -6.62 -5.64 -23.23
CA ASP A 148 -6.59 -5.37 -24.69
C ASP A 148 -7.86 -4.72 -25.25
N ALA A 149 -8.99 -4.87 -24.56
CA ALA A 149 -10.27 -4.28 -24.93
C ALA A 149 -11.13 -3.99 -23.69
N ILE A 150 -11.75 -2.82 -23.67
CA ILE A 150 -12.73 -2.42 -22.66
C ILE A 150 -14.07 -2.20 -23.35
N PRO A 151 -15.10 -3.02 -23.05
CA PRO A 151 -16.42 -2.83 -23.61
C PRO A 151 -17.07 -1.54 -23.09
N PHE A 152 -18.01 -1.00 -23.85
CA PHE A 152 -18.80 0.14 -23.38
C PHE A 152 -19.67 -0.29 -22.19
N PRO A 153 -19.84 0.57 -21.16
CA PRO A 153 -20.57 0.24 -19.94
C PRO A 153 -22.09 0.12 -20.17
N GLY A 154 -22.61 0.57 -21.31
CA GLY A 154 -24.03 0.53 -21.64
C GLY A 154 -24.32 1.12 -23.03
N ASN A 155 -25.61 1.36 -23.29
CA ASN A 155 -26.05 1.93 -24.56
C ASN A 155 -25.84 3.45 -24.60
N VAL A 156 -25.21 3.95 -25.66
CA VAL A 156 -24.91 5.37 -25.86
C VAL A 156 -25.57 5.83 -27.17
N ALA A 157 -26.74 6.45 -27.04
CA ALA A 157 -27.49 6.98 -28.18
C ALA A 157 -26.78 8.18 -28.83
N PRO A 158 -27.10 8.53 -30.10
CA PRO A 158 -26.64 9.76 -30.72
C PRO A 158 -26.87 10.99 -29.83
N GLY A 159 -25.82 11.81 -29.65
CA GLY A 159 -25.79 12.99 -28.79
C GLY A 159 -25.43 12.73 -27.33
N GLN A 160 -25.40 11.47 -26.86
CA GLN A 160 -25.07 11.12 -25.48
C GLN A 160 -23.56 11.01 -25.25
N GLU A 161 -23.15 11.16 -24.00
CA GLU A 161 -21.77 11.03 -23.53
C GLU A 161 -21.56 9.77 -22.70
N VAL A 162 -20.33 9.28 -22.67
CA VAL A 162 -19.92 8.13 -21.86
C VAL A 162 -18.47 8.29 -21.39
N ASP A 163 -18.21 7.80 -20.17
CA ASP A 163 -16.88 7.70 -19.60
C ASP A 163 -16.32 6.29 -19.82
N LEU A 164 -15.11 6.22 -20.37
CA LEU A 164 -14.38 4.97 -20.59
C LEU A 164 -13.09 5.02 -19.79
N SER A 165 -13.08 4.25 -18.69
CA SER A 165 -12.01 4.21 -17.71
C SER A 165 -11.15 2.96 -17.88
N ILE A 166 -9.84 3.15 -17.90
CA ILE A 166 -8.84 2.09 -17.99
C ILE A 166 -7.88 2.24 -16.82
N ASN A 167 -7.75 1.20 -16.01
CA ASN A 167 -6.72 1.11 -14.98
C ASN A 167 -5.39 0.74 -15.64
N MET A 168 -4.38 1.55 -15.41
CA MET A 168 -3.04 1.43 -15.99
C MET A 168 -1.98 1.51 -14.90
N GLN A 169 -0.78 1.02 -15.20
CA GLN A 169 0.39 1.05 -14.33
C GLN A 169 1.58 1.67 -15.07
N ALA A 170 2.19 2.68 -14.43
CA ALA A 170 3.43 3.28 -14.86
C ALA A 170 4.58 2.24 -14.79
N PRO A 171 5.41 2.07 -15.83
CA PRO A 171 6.53 1.14 -15.79
C PRO A 171 7.55 1.49 -14.69
N ILE A 172 8.36 0.50 -14.29
CA ILE A 172 9.43 0.72 -13.30
C ILE A 172 10.59 1.53 -13.89
N THR A 173 10.81 1.40 -15.20
CA THR A 173 11.87 2.12 -15.89
C THR A 173 11.44 3.56 -16.14
N PRO A 174 12.30 4.55 -15.81
CA PRO A 174 12.04 5.95 -16.15
C PRO A 174 12.02 6.16 -17.65
N GLY A 175 11.11 7.01 -18.13
CA GLY A 175 10.95 7.29 -19.54
C GLY A 175 9.60 7.92 -19.86
N ALA A 176 9.46 8.38 -21.09
CA ALA A 176 8.16 8.74 -21.65
C ALA A 176 7.50 7.47 -22.20
N TYR A 177 6.22 7.30 -21.91
CA TYR A 177 5.42 6.16 -22.34
C TYR A 177 4.13 6.64 -22.98
N GLU A 178 3.74 5.97 -24.07
CA GLU A 178 2.58 6.35 -24.86
C GLU A 178 1.74 5.12 -25.21
N SER A 179 0.50 5.09 -24.72
CA SER A 179 -0.47 4.04 -25.01
C SER A 179 -1.54 4.56 -25.95
N TYR A 180 -1.80 3.87 -27.06
CA TYR A 180 -2.73 4.31 -28.09
C TYR A 180 -3.92 3.38 -28.25
N TRP A 181 -5.11 3.98 -28.31
CA TRP A 181 -6.39 3.26 -28.27
C TRP A 181 -7.31 3.70 -29.40
N LYS A 182 -8.10 2.75 -29.92
CA LYS A 182 -9.11 3.03 -30.94
C LYS A 182 -10.46 2.43 -30.59
N PHE A 183 -11.52 3.01 -31.12
CA PHE A 183 -12.88 2.52 -30.95
C PHE A 183 -13.22 1.48 -32.01
N ARG A 184 -13.79 0.36 -31.56
CA ARG A 184 -14.21 -0.78 -32.38
C ARG A 184 -15.71 -1.01 -32.22
N ASN A 185 -16.43 -1.15 -33.33
CA ASN A 185 -17.85 -1.46 -33.30
C ASN A 185 -18.14 -2.97 -33.15
N ALA A 186 -19.42 -3.32 -33.08
CA ALA A 186 -19.87 -4.70 -32.88
C ALA A 186 -19.44 -5.68 -34.00
N SER A 187 -19.17 -5.17 -35.21
CA SER A 187 -18.66 -5.98 -36.34
C SER A 187 -17.13 -6.06 -36.36
N GLY A 188 -16.45 -5.53 -35.35
CA GLY A 188 -14.99 -5.52 -35.27
C GLY A 188 -14.31 -4.39 -36.05
N VAL A 189 -15.08 -3.45 -36.62
CA VAL A 189 -14.54 -2.37 -37.44
C VAL A 189 -14.07 -1.20 -36.57
N ILE A 190 -12.88 -0.70 -36.84
CA ILE A 190 -12.33 0.49 -36.20
C ILE A 190 -12.89 1.75 -36.87
N PHE A 191 -13.49 2.65 -36.10
CA PHE A 191 -14.22 3.81 -36.63
C PHE A 191 -13.70 5.18 -36.17
N VAL A 192 -12.48 5.23 -35.63
CA VAL A 192 -11.77 6.47 -35.32
C VAL A 192 -10.51 6.62 -36.16
N VAL A 193 -10.33 7.82 -36.72
CA VAL A 193 -9.17 8.16 -37.55
C VAL A 193 -7.93 8.31 -36.66
N ASN A 194 -8.02 9.20 -35.66
CA ASN A 194 -6.94 9.43 -34.70
C ASN A 194 -7.16 8.58 -33.44
N PRO A 195 -6.10 7.91 -32.93
CA PRO A 195 -6.18 7.19 -31.68
C PRO A 195 -6.29 8.14 -30.48
N TYR A 196 -6.89 7.66 -29.41
CA TYR A 196 -6.89 8.28 -28.10
C TYR A 196 -5.62 7.84 -27.37
N SER A 197 -4.94 8.76 -26.68
CA SER A 197 -3.65 8.49 -26.06
C SER A 197 -3.65 8.63 -24.55
N ALA A 198 -2.86 7.78 -23.89
CA ALA A 198 -2.35 8.02 -22.54
C ALA A 198 -0.85 8.25 -22.67
N ARG A 199 -0.42 9.52 -22.54
CA ARG A 199 1.00 9.89 -22.56
C ARG A 199 1.43 10.26 -21.15
N ILE A 200 2.36 9.50 -20.61
CA ILE A 200 2.88 9.71 -19.25
C ILE A 200 4.40 9.83 -19.27
N THR A 201 4.94 10.49 -18.25
CA THR A 201 6.38 10.46 -17.98
C THR A 201 6.60 9.74 -16.66
N VAL A 202 7.32 8.63 -16.70
CA VAL A 202 7.87 8.02 -15.48
C VAL A 202 9.19 8.70 -15.21
N VAL A 203 9.26 9.44 -14.11
CA VAL A 203 10.54 10.01 -13.66
C VAL A 203 11.33 8.95 -12.91
N ALA A 204 12.66 9.04 -12.97
CA ALA A 204 13.48 8.29 -12.04
C ALA A 204 13.01 8.58 -10.63
N PRO A 205 13.10 7.60 -9.70
CA PRO A 205 13.11 7.95 -8.29
C PRO A 205 14.15 9.05 -8.20
N THR A 206 13.70 10.26 -7.88
CA THR A 206 14.64 11.35 -7.67
C THR A 206 15.44 10.86 -6.47
N ALA A 207 16.68 10.41 -6.70
CA ALA A 207 17.65 10.42 -5.64
C ALA A 207 17.61 11.86 -5.17
N THR A 208 17.10 12.10 -3.98
CA THR A 208 17.08 13.41 -3.37
C THR A 208 18.54 13.83 -3.19
N THR A 209 19.17 14.33 -4.24
CA THR A 209 20.17 15.36 -4.09
C THR A 209 19.34 16.55 -3.67
N VAL A 210 19.32 16.75 -2.36
CA VAL A 210 18.75 17.92 -1.72
C VAL A 210 19.41 19.12 -2.41
N ALA A 211 18.76 19.71 -3.42
CA ALA A 211 18.93 21.14 -3.64
C ALA A 211 18.55 21.77 -2.30
N PRO A 212 19.36 22.66 -1.71
CA PRO A 212 19.01 23.26 -0.43
C PRO A 212 17.69 24.02 -0.62
N THR A 213 16.58 23.35 -0.28
CA THR A 213 15.40 23.98 0.27
C THR A 213 15.91 25.01 1.27
N PRO A 214 15.36 26.24 1.34
CA PRO A 214 15.70 27.13 2.43
C PRO A 214 15.55 26.34 3.72
N THR A 215 16.70 25.99 4.30
CA THR A 215 16.78 25.19 5.50
C THR A 215 16.01 26.00 6.52
N THR A 216 14.97 25.40 7.10
CA THR A 216 14.80 25.58 8.53
C THR A 216 16.17 25.22 9.11
N PRO A 217 16.92 26.16 9.69
CA PRO A 217 18.20 25.82 10.28
C PRO A 217 17.96 24.78 11.37
N GLY A 218 18.57 23.60 11.26
CA GLY A 218 18.62 22.61 12.34
C GLY A 218 17.62 21.45 12.26
N LEU A 219 17.56 20.70 11.16
CA LEU A 219 17.08 19.30 11.22
C LEU A 219 18.11 18.39 10.53
N VAL A 220 18.85 17.62 11.32
CA VAL A 220 19.89 16.69 10.90
C VAL A 220 19.44 15.28 11.26
N VAL A 221 19.31 14.38 10.28
CA VAL A 221 19.14 12.95 10.55
C VAL A 221 20.48 12.38 11.00
N ALA A 222 20.65 12.21 12.30
CA ALA A 222 21.90 11.80 12.92
C ALA A 222 22.09 10.28 12.92
N TYR A 223 20.99 9.52 12.91
CA TYR A 223 21.02 8.06 12.86
C TYR A 223 19.79 7.49 12.15
N ASN A 224 19.99 6.73 11.07
CA ASN A 224 18.89 6.11 10.31
C ASN A 224 18.83 4.61 10.56
N PHE A 225 17.78 4.13 11.22
CA PHE A 225 17.69 2.71 11.59
C PHE A 225 17.46 1.78 10.39
N ILE A 226 16.91 2.29 9.28
CA ILE A 226 16.77 1.51 8.04
C ILE A 226 18.14 1.11 7.51
N ASP A 227 19.12 2.03 7.51
CA ASP A 227 20.47 1.77 7.02
C ASP A 227 21.24 0.79 7.94
N GLN A 228 20.87 0.76 9.23
CA GLN A 228 21.56 -0.01 10.26
C GLN A 228 20.94 -1.39 10.51
N ALA A 229 19.69 -1.63 10.08
CA ALA A 229 18.97 -2.87 10.30
C ALA A 229 19.72 -4.14 9.83
N PRO A 230 20.44 -4.16 8.69
CA PRO A 230 21.21 -5.34 8.27
C PRO A 230 22.40 -5.66 9.17
N SER A 231 22.89 -4.68 9.95
CA SER A 231 24.00 -4.83 10.90
C SER A 231 23.53 -4.97 12.35
N ALA A 232 22.21 -4.92 12.59
CA ALA A 232 21.65 -5.16 13.91
C ALA A 232 21.68 -6.66 14.27
N GLU A 233 21.79 -6.95 15.56
CA GLU A 233 21.64 -8.31 16.07
C GLU A 233 20.17 -8.63 16.26
N TRP A 234 19.66 -9.60 15.51
CA TRP A 234 18.25 -9.99 15.52
C TRP A 234 18.03 -11.25 16.32
N ILE A 235 17.09 -11.21 17.25
CA ILE A 235 16.80 -12.34 18.11
C ILE A 235 15.30 -12.38 18.39
N ALA A 236 14.70 -13.55 18.25
CA ALA A 236 13.31 -13.79 18.61
C ALA A 236 13.20 -14.66 19.85
N GLY A 237 12.14 -14.50 20.63
CA GLY A 237 11.95 -15.19 21.90
C GLY A 237 10.49 -15.44 22.22
N GLY A 238 10.26 -16.14 23.32
CA GLY A 238 8.93 -16.59 23.74
C GLY A 238 8.94 -18.09 24.04
N ALA A 239 7.75 -18.68 24.21
CA ALA A 239 7.63 -20.11 24.48
C ALA A 239 8.29 -20.96 23.38
N SER A 240 8.87 -22.11 23.75
CA SER A 240 9.37 -23.08 22.77
C SER A 240 8.19 -23.72 22.03
N SER A 241 8.30 -23.87 20.71
CA SER A 241 7.30 -24.57 19.88
C SER A 241 7.96 -25.70 19.07
N ALA A 242 7.14 -26.56 18.45
CA ALA A 242 7.65 -27.62 17.58
C ALA A 242 8.34 -27.05 16.32
N GLU A 243 7.80 -25.95 15.79
CA GLU A 243 8.28 -25.30 14.57
C GLU A 243 9.46 -24.35 14.84
N CYS A 244 9.55 -23.80 16.06
CA CYS A 244 10.71 -23.03 16.53
C CYS A 244 11.14 -23.45 17.96
N PRO A 245 11.99 -24.48 18.06
CA PRO A 245 12.47 -24.97 19.35
C PRO A 245 13.35 -23.96 20.09
N GLY A 246 13.23 -23.95 21.41
CA GLY A 246 13.99 -23.07 22.30
C GLY A 246 13.23 -21.79 22.67
N THR A 247 13.62 -21.17 23.78
CA THR A 247 13.00 -19.94 24.28
C THR A 247 13.52 -18.68 23.61
N ALA A 248 14.62 -18.79 22.87
CA ALA A 248 15.16 -17.70 22.07
C ALA A 248 16.03 -18.22 20.91
N LYS A 249 16.06 -17.43 19.84
CA LYS A 249 16.61 -17.80 18.53
C LYS A 249 17.25 -16.59 17.85
N VAL A 250 18.54 -16.71 17.52
CA VAL A 250 19.21 -15.74 16.65
C VAL A 250 18.66 -15.85 15.23
N LEU A 251 18.31 -14.71 14.65
CA LEU A 251 17.74 -14.56 13.32
C LEU A 251 18.72 -13.88 12.37
N THR A 252 18.53 -14.12 11.08
CA THR A 252 19.22 -13.39 10.01
C THR A 252 18.28 -12.36 9.43
N PHE A 253 18.71 -11.10 9.38
CA PHE A 253 17.96 -10.04 8.71
C PHE A 253 17.74 -10.38 7.22
N GLY A 254 16.52 -10.21 6.73
CA GLY A 254 16.17 -10.60 5.34
C GLY A 254 16.08 -12.12 5.13
N GLY A 255 15.97 -12.90 6.21
CA GLY A 255 15.66 -14.33 6.15
C GLY A 255 14.27 -14.64 5.57
N PRO A 256 13.81 -15.89 5.60
CA PRO A 256 12.50 -16.26 5.08
C PRO A 256 11.36 -15.47 5.75
N SER A 257 10.43 -14.94 4.96
CA SER A 257 9.27 -14.17 5.46
C SER A 257 8.17 -15.04 6.07
N ASN A 258 8.43 -16.33 6.22
CA ASN A 258 7.55 -17.33 6.80
C ASN A 258 8.28 -18.19 7.84
N ASP A 259 9.37 -17.68 8.41
CA ASP A 259 10.09 -18.36 9.50
C ASP A 259 9.22 -18.34 10.77
N PRO A 260 8.82 -19.50 11.33
CA PRO A 260 8.02 -19.59 12.54
C PRO A 260 8.75 -19.06 13.78
N CYS A 261 10.08 -18.91 13.71
CA CYS A 261 10.84 -18.22 14.75
C CYS A 261 10.64 -16.70 14.73
N GLY A 262 9.94 -16.14 13.74
CA GLY A 262 9.86 -14.69 13.52
C GLY A 262 10.97 -14.22 12.57
N PHE A 263 10.85 -12.99 12.08
CA PHE A 263 11.79 -12.43 11.11
C PHE A 263 11.77 -10.90 11.13
N ALA A 264 12.85 -10.30 10.66
CA ALA A 264 12.92 -8.88 10.36
C ALA A 264 13.49 -8.67 8.96
N MET A 265 12.89 -7.75 8.20
CA MET A 265 13.31 -7.46 6.83
C MET A 265 12.79 -6.12 6.34
N PHE A 266 13.27 -5.71 5.17
CA PHE A 266 12.70 -4.57 4.48
C PHE A 266 11.41 -4.93 3.74
N ARG A 267 10.53 -3.94 3.69
CA ARG A 267 9.41 -3.87 2.75
C ARG A 267 9.53 -2.58 1.96
N GLU A 268 9.19 -2.65 0.69
CA GLU A 268 9.22 -1.51 -0.23
C GLU A 268 7.97 -1.58 -1.10
N GLY A 269 7.42 -0.43 -1.50
CA GLY A 269 6.17 -0.36 -2.27
C GLY A 269 4.97 -1.01 -1.56
N SER A 270 5.01 -1.09 -0.23
CA SER A 270 4.04 -1.86 0.56
C SER A 270 2.89 -1.01 1.02
N LYS A 271 1.69 -1.60 1.06
CA LYS A 271 0.52 -0.98 1.68
C LYS A 271 0.59 -1.18 3.19
N VAL A 272 0.46 -0.10 3.93
CA VAL A 272 0.34 -0.11 5.39
C VAL A 272 -1.09 0.27 5.78
N GLU A 273 -1.44 0.03 7.03
CA GLU A 273 -2.76 0.39 7.54
C GLU A 273 -3.14 1.84 7.24
N GLY A 274 -4.44 2.08 7.09
CA GLY A 274 -4.96 3.31 6.49
C GLY A 274 -4.88 3.34 4.97
N GLY A 275 -4.41 2.26 4.32
CA GLY A 275 -4.39 2.11 2.87
C GLY A 275 -3.27 2.88 2.17
N ILE A 276 -2.32 3.41 2.95
CA ILE A 276 -1.21 4.22 2.44
C ILE A 276 -0.19 3.30 1.77
N VAL A 277 0.25 3.66 0.57
CA VAL A 277 1.36 2.96 -0.10
C VAL A 277 2.67 3.65 0.26
N ILE A 278 3.56 2.96 0.95
CA ILE A 278 4.89 3.45 1.27
C ILE A 278 5.87 3.00 0.18
N LEU A 279 6.41 3.97 -0.57
CA LEU A 279 7.27 3.73 -1.72
C LEU A 279 8.76 3.57 -1.37
N PHE A 280 9.15 3.86 -0.12
CA PHE A 280 10.51 3.68 0.37
C PHE A 280 10.61 2.48 1.31
N LYS A 281 11.84 2.12 1.69
CA LYS A 281 12.09 1.00 2.61
C LYS A 281 11.53 1.28 4.00
N ILE A 282 10.70 0.37 4.49
CA ILE A 282 10.27 0.30 5.88
C ILE A 282 10.82 -0.97 6.52
N LEU A 283 10.91 -0.97 7.85
CA LEU A 283 11.36 -2.12 8.62
C LEU A 283 10.14 -2.89 9.09
N GLU A 284 9.99 -4.13 8.63
CA GLU A 284 9.02 -5.08 9.18
C GLU A 284 9.69 -5.94 10.24
N MET A 285 8.96 -6.19 11.32
CA MET A 285 9.34 -7.05 12.41
C MET A 285 8.15 -7.95 12.76
N HIS A 286 8.28 -9.24 12.47
CA HIS A 286 7.27 -10.22 12.88
C HIS A 286 7.80 -10.99 14.11
N PRO A 287 7.08 -10.97 15.25
CA PRO A 287 7.45 -11.75 16.42
C PRO A 287 7.46 -13.26 16.15
N LYS A 288 8.06 -14.02 17.06
CA LYS A 288 7.96 -15.49 17.05
C LYS A 288 6.49 -15.93 16.98
N TRP A 289 6.18 -16.95 16.19
CA TRP A 289 4.80 -17.43 15.97
C TRP A 289 4.30 -18.29 17.13
N VAL A 290 4.26 -17.69 18.30
CA VAL A 290 3.70 -18.24 19.53
C VAL A 290 3.00 -17.10 20.26
N ASP A 291 1.98 -17.41 21.04
CA ASP A 291 1.34 -16.40 21.88
C ASP A 291 2.39 -15.68 22.74
N ASP A 292 2.28 -14.35 22.80
CA ASP A 292 3.24 -13.45 23.47
C ASP A 292 4.69 -13.58 22.97
N GLY A 293 4.87 -14.05 21.73
CA GLY A 293 6.16 -14.10 21.06
C GLY A 293 6.79 -12.73 20.90
N VAL A 294 8.12 -12.68 20.85
CA VAL A 294 8.89 -11.43 20.80
C VAL A 294 9.90 -11.49 19.67
N ILE A 295 10.15 -10.36 19.03
CA ILE A 295 11.34 -10.12 18.20
C ILE A 295 12.03 -8.85 18.66
N SER A 296 13.35 -8.86 18.71
CA SER A 296 14.18 -7.70 19.02
C SER A 296 15.31 -7.55 18.01
N GLY A 297 15.63 -6.29 17.68
CA GLY A 297 16.81 -5.90 16.91
C GLY A 297 17.68 -4.95 17.73
N LEU A 298 18.91 -5.35 18.05
CA LEU A 298 19.90 -4.51 18.75
C LEU A 298 20.82 -3.86 17.73
N PHE A 299 20.72 -2.54 17.59
CA PHE A 299 21.41 -1.78 16.55
C PHE A 299 22.87 -1.46 16.94
N PRO A 300 23.71 -1.10 15.95
CA PRO A 300 25.04 -0.55 16.20
C PRO A 300 25.04 0.64 17.16
N VAL A 301 26.20 0.90 17.76
CA VAL A 301 26.37 1.97 18.74
C VAL A 301 26.17 3.35 18.11
N TYR A 302 25.45 4.21 18.81
CA TYR A 302 25.27 5.62 18.52
C TYR A 302 25.57 6.46 19.75
N THR A 303 26.23 7.61 19.58
CA THR A 303 26.47 8.57 20.66
C THR A 303 25.42 9.66 20.61
N VAL A 304 24.59 9.74 21.64
CA VAL A 304 23.46 10.68 21.68
C VAL A 304 23.96 12.13 21.80
N GLN A 305 23.45 12.99 20.93
CA GLN A 305 23.76 14.41 20.85
C GLN A 305 22.66 15.25 21.50
N SER A 306 23.01 16.48 21.88
CA SER A 306 22.04 17.41 22.42
C SER A 306 21.00 17.77 21.34
N GLY A 307 19.72 17.68 21.69
CA GLY A 307 18.61 17.92 20.75
C GLY A 307 18.15 16.66 20.02
N ASP A 308 18.78 15.51 20.23
CA ASP A 308 18.34 14.26 19.61
C ASP A 308 16.94 13.85 20.05
N HIS A 309 16.10 13.59 19.06
CA HIS A 309 14.80 12.96 19.19
C HIS A 309 14.75 11.69 18.34
N PHE A 310 14.24 10.60 18.90
CA PHE A 310 13.85 9.43 18.12
C PHE A 310 12.46 9.64 17.52
N ARG A 311 12.32 9.46 16.20
CA ARG A 311 11.05 9.59 15.49
C ARG A 311 10.77 8.43 14.55
N THR A 312 9.51 8.02 14.48
CA THR A 312 9.01 6.97 13.59
C THR A 312 7.51 7.08 13.42
N GLN A 313 6.93 6.37 12.46
CA GLN A 313 5.54 5.93 12.55
C GLN A 313 5.48 4.42 12.78
N LEU A 314 4.47 3.97 13.52
CA LEU A 314 4.22 2.58 13.86
C LEU A 314 2.93 2.12 13.19
N GLY A 315 2.88 0.83 12.87
CA GLY A 315 1.64 0.23 12.40
C GLY A 315 1.79 -1.17 11.84
N PHE A 316 0.88 -1.55 10.94
CA PHE A 316 0.83 -2.88 10.33
C PHE A 316 0.84 -2.84 8.79
N LEU A 317 1.38 -3.88 8.17
CA LEU A 317 1.20 -4.13 6.73
C LEU A 317 -0.25 -4.54 6.43
N LEU A 318 -0.77 -4.06 5.30
CA LEU A 318 -1.99 -4.61 4.73
C LEU A 318 -1.69 -5.86 3.92
N LYS A 319 -2.57 -6.84 4.06
CA LYS A 319 -2.62 -8.02 3.22
C LYS A 319 -3.22 -7.69 1.86
N ALA A 320 -3.18 -8.68 0.96
CA ALA A 320 -3.79 -8.58 -0.36
C ALA A 320 -5.29 -8.27 -0.33
N ASP A 321 -6.00 -8.69 0.73
CA ASP A 321 -7.42 -8.39 0.95
C ASP A 321 -7.70 -6.95 1.42
N GLY A 322 -6.65 -6.15 1.63
CA GLY A 322 -6.76 -4.77 2.11
C GLY A 322 -6.91 -4.62 3.62
N THR A 323 -6.83 -5.71 4.39
CA THR A 323 -6.89 -5.71 5.86
C THR A 323 -5.50 -5.93 6.48
N CYS A 324 -5.23 -5.36 7.65
CA CYS A 324 -4.06 -5.75 8.47
C CYS A 324 -4.39 -6.90 9.44
N GLY A 325 -5.61 -7.45 9.39
CA GLY A 325 -6.00 -8.61 10.17
C GLY A 325 -6.37 -8.31 11.62
N VAL A 326 -6.06 -9.25 12.51
CA VAL A 326 -6.24 -9.11 13.96
C VAL A 326 -4.96 -8.69 14.68
N GLY A 327 -4.00 -8.12 13.95
CA GLY A 327 -2.69 -7.75 14.48
C GLY A 327 -2.82 -6.91 15.75
N ASN A 328 -2.10 -7.31 16.79
CA ASN A 328 -2.13 -6.68 18.11
C ASN A 328 -0.78 -6.88 18.78
N VAL A 329 0.03 -5.83 18.80
CA VAL A 329 1.40 -5.89 19.29
C VAL A 329 1.71 -4.76 20.27
N VAL A 330 2.73 -4.98 21.08
CA VAL A 330 3.40 -3.90 21.82
C VAL A 330 4.72 -3.60 21.14
N PHE A 331 4.85 -2.38 20.63
CA PHE A 331 6.13 -1.81 20.20
C PHE A 331 6.88 -1.27 21.41
N GLN A 332 8.18 -1.49 21.48
CA GLN A 332 9.02 -0.95 22.54
C GLN A 332 10.34 -0.43 21.98
N LEU A 333 10.70 0.78 22.42
CA LEU A 333 12.03 1.36 22.22
C LEU A 333 12.83 1.25 23.50
N ASN A 334 14.03 0.70 23.40
CA ASN A 334 14.97 0.55 24.48
C ASN A 334 16.36 1.05 24.05
N TYR A 335 17.25 1.26 25.01
CA TYR A 335 18.68 1.42 24.76
C TYR A 335 19.51 0.55 25.70
N LYS A 336 20.67 0.11 25.23
CA LYS A 336 21.63 -0.67 25.99
C LYS A 336 22.88 0.15 26.21
N VAL A 337 23.32 0.25 27.47
CA VAL A 337 24.57 0.89 27.87
C VAL A 337 25.21 0.07 28.97
N GLY A 338 26.54 -0.13 28.89
CA GLY A 338 27.27 -0.93 29.89
C GLY A 338 26.74 -2.36 30.08
N GLY A 339 26.21 -2.99 29.01
CA GLY A 339 25.63 -4.34 29.07
C GLY A 339 24.16 -4.40 29.53
N THR A 340 23.63 -3.31 30.09
CA THR A 340 22.28 -3.27 30.67
C THR A 340 21.30 -2.63 29.69
N LEU A 341 20.12 -3.25 29.52
CA LEU A 341 19.04 -2.69 28.72
C LEU A 341 18.14 -1.79 29.59
N HIS A 342 17.78 -0.64 29.05
CA HIS A 342 16.93 0.36 29.70
C HIS A 342 15.76 0.72 28.76
N PRO A 343 14.51 0.69 29.25
CA PRO A 343 13.36 1.09 28.44
C PRO A 343 13.32 2.62 28.25
N LEU A 344 12.95 3.06 27.05
CA LEU A 344 12.62 4.47 26.76
C LEU A 344 11.13 4.68 26.67
N SER A 345 10.43 3.84 25.90
CA SER A 345 8.98 3.98 25.67
C SER A 345 8.37 2.69 25.13
N SER A 346 7.06 2.54 25.32
CA SER A 346 6.27 1.41 24.83
C SER A 346 4.90 1.86 24.34
N TRP A 347 4.39 1.22 23.28
CA TRP A 347 3.13 1.56 22.64
C TRP A 347 2.38 0.28 22.24
N SER A 348 1.17 0.11 22.77
CA SER A 348 0.28 -0.97 22.37
C SER A 348 -0.51 -0.52 21.15
N GLU A 349 -0.38 -1.26 20.06
CA GLU A 349 -1.03 -0.98 18.77
C GLU A 349 -1.84 -2.19 18.33
N SER A 350 -3.03 -1.93 17.80
CA SER A 350 -3.87 -2.91 17.11
C SER A 350 -4.13 -2.44 15.70
N CYS A 351 -4.36 -3.35 14.76
CA CYS A 351 -4.81 -3.03 13.41
C CYS A 351 -6.15 -2.26 13.47
N ASP A 352 -6.07 -0.92 13.48
CA ASP A 352 -7.21 -0.01 13.61
C ASP A 352 -7.36 0.91 12.39
N GLY A 353 -6.44 0.81 11.43
CA GLY A 353 -6.45 1.59 10.20
C GLY A 353 -5.75 2.93 10.33
N THR A 354 -5.07 3.22 11.43
CA THR A 354 -4.36 4.48 11.67
C THR A 354 -2.90 4.23 12.00
N LEU A 355 -2.00 4.97 11.37
CA LEU A 355 -0.59 4.96 11.75
C LEU A 355 -0.34 5.85 12.97
N ARG A 356 0.38 5.32 13.96
CA ARG A 356 0.80 6.11 15.12
C ARG A 356 2.11 6.83 14.85
N SER A 357 2.13 8.15 15.03
CA SER A 357 3.37 8.93 15.00
C SER A 357 4.00 8.98 16.39
N VAL A 358 5.32 8.77 16.45
CA VAL A 358 6.11 8.70 17.68
C VAL A 358 7.23 9.73 17.63
N ASP A 359 7.40 10.43 18.75
CA ASP A 359 8.51 11.32 19.04
C ASP A 359 8.97 11.09 20.49
N VAL A 360 10.22 10.67 20.68
CA VAL A 360 10.83 10.41 21.99
C VAL A 360 12.05 11.30 22.15
N ASP A 361 12.00 12.18 23.15
CA ASP A 361 13.13 13.01 23.56
C ASP A 361 14.25 12.14 24.18
N LEU A 362 15.48 12.30 23.67
CA LEU A 362 16.66 11.57 24.14
C LEU A 362 17.55 12.42 25.06
N SER A 363 17.10 13.60 25.49
CA SER A 363 17.82 14.52 26.38
C SER A 363 18.35 13.84 27.65
N GLY A 364 17.64 12.85 28.18
CA GLY A 364 18.01 12.09 29.37
C GLY A 364 19.25 11.18 29.22
N ILE A 365 19.72 10.94 27.99
CA ILE A 365 20.85 10.05 27.68
C ILE A 365 21.93 10.72 26.81
N VAL A 366 21.90 12.05 26.68
CA VAL A 366 22.90 12.83 25.94
C VAL A 366 24.33 12.52 26.41
N GLY A 367 25.24 12.38 25.45
CA GLY A 367 26.65 12.06 25.68
C GLY A 367 26.94 10.58 25.93
N GLN A 368 25.92 9.74 26.09
CA GLN A 368 26.11 8.29 26.21
C GLN A 368 26.24 7.64 24.83
N SER A 369 27.19 6.71 24.72
CA SER A 369 27.27 5.78 23.59
C SER A 369 26.42 4.56 23.88
N VAL A 370 25.31 4.43 23.17
CA VAL A 370 24.26 3.43 23.43
C VAL A 370 24.00 2.59 22.18
N GLN A 371 23.54 1.36 22.38
CA GLN A 371 22.90 0.58 21.31
C GLN A 371 21.40 0.68 21.49
N PHE A 372 20.67 1.21 20.52
CA PHE A 372 19.21 1.15 20.57
C PHE A 372 18.73 -0.29 20.32
N ALA A 373 17.62 -0.66 20.96
CA ALA A 373 16.96 -1.93 20.70
C ALA A 373 15.46 -1.70 20.41
N PHE A 374 15.02 -2.11 19.23
CA PHE A 374 13.60 -2.20 18.93
C PHE A 374 13.10 -3.56 19.35
N ALA A 375 11.94 -3.60 20.01
CA ALA A 375 11.22 -4.84 20.25
C ALA A 375 9.77 -4.72 19.76
N VAL A 376 9.26 -5.82 19.23
CA VAL A 376 7.85 -6.03 18.94
C VAL A 376 7.43 -7.31 19.65
N MET A 377 6.37 -7.22 20.44
CA MET A 377 5.80 -8.32 21.20
C MET A 377 4.38 -8.57 20.72
N ALA A 378 4.03 -9.80 20.40
CA ALA A 378 2.63 -10.18 20.25
C ALA A 378 1.90 -9.92 21.58
N ASN A 379 0.67 -9.42 21.51
CA ASN A 379 -0.15 -9.15 22.69
C ASN A 379 -1.33 -10.13 22.71
N GLY A 380 -1.07 -11.35 23.19
CA GLY A 380 -1.92 -12.51 22.98
C GLY A 380 -1.50 -13.29 21.75
N SER A 381 -2.37 -13.43 20.76
CA SER A 381 -2.11 -14.28 19.59
C SER A 381 -1.02 -13.70 18.69
N SER A 382 -0.09 -14.53 18.21
CA SER A 382 0.91 -14.13 17.21
C SER A 382 0.36 -14.01 15.79
N ALA A 383 -0.95 -14.20 15.60
CA ALA A 383 -1.54 -14.28 14.29
C ALA A 383 -1.64 -12.90 13.66
N GLN A 384 -0.91 -12.72 12.55
CA GLN A 384 -1.00 -11.53 11.70
C GLN A 384 -0.36 -10.27 12.29
N ASP A 385 0.67 -10.45 13.12
CA ASP A 385 1.50 -9.39 13.68
C ASP A 385 2.55 -8.89 12.67
N TRP A 386 2.08 -8.40 11.53
CA TRP A 386 2.90 -7.84 10.46
C TRP A 386 3.33 -6.39 10.78
N ALA A 387 3.97 -6.22 11.93
CA ALA A 387 4.30 -4.93 12.51
C ALA A 387 5.41 -4.22 11.74
N VAL A 388 5.26 -2.90 11.57
CA VAL A 388 6.20 -2.05 10.83
C VAL A 388 6.64 -0.81 11.59
N TRP A 389 7.91 -0.48 11.42
CA TRP A 389 8.51 0.79 11.78
C TRP A 389 8.79 1.58 10.49
N ILE A 390 8.11 2.71 10.33
CA ILE A 390 8.17 3.56 9.14
C ILE A 390 9.07 4.76 9.41
N ALA A 391 10.13 4.87 8.60
CA ALA A 391 11.17 5.91 8.72
C ALA A 391 11.73 6.13 10.15
N PRO A 392 12.08 5.06 10.90
CA PRO A 392 12.68 5.18 12.22
C PRO A 392 14.05 5.84 12.15
N ARG A 393 14.25 6.92 12.90
CA ARG A 393 15.50 7.71 12.91
C ARG A 393 15.69 8.51 14.19
N VAL A 394 16.93 8.88 14.47
CA VAL A 394 17.29 9.97 15.38
C VAL A 394 17.54 11.23 14.56
N GLU A 395 16.92 12.34 14.95
CA GLU A 395 17.14 13.65 14.34
C GLU A 395 17.17 14.78 15.38
N HIS A 396 17.88 15.87 15.08
CA HIS A 396 18.00 17.07 15.93
C HIS A 396 18.17 18.37 15.14
#